data_AF-A0AAD1ZN09-F1
#
_entry.id   AF-A0AAD1ZN09-F1
#
_cell.length_a   1.000
_cell.length_b   1.000
_cell.length_c   1.000
_cell.angle_alpha   90.00
_cell.angle_beta   90.00
_cell.angle_gamma   90.00
#
_symmetry.space_group_name_H-M   'P 1'
#
loop_
_entity.id
_entity.type
_entity.pdbx_description
1 polymer ?
#
loop_
_entity_poly.entity_id
_entity_poly.type
_entity_poly.pdbx_seq_one_letter_code
_entity_poly.pdbx_strand_id
1 'polypeptide(L)'
;MQNQRCSLRFNCCCICREENLNKTENPNSQQELTRMDKEALLRHRMLKFRSIGVGGFREGSEVEPERKRNMKLSEVNAPKVADIESDIEDLRKKILEAKGPPGPITSQKIKKLQEDLDQEMTKAFTSMGLLDRIESLNLELARSPNPDQALNYELKEKANKIVQEFKKNLARPGDYLWLKQKLQTLSMVSRLIELKERSEKLKSQVNQKIPAEVKAKMDLLKKAREKLSTDNQVDENLSEELERAKKELEEVLRSANLEVIGLVKKKNITTPPELKEKIVHLNRDITEEIEKAVNEKEGIGGKIEELKVEMAKDYTSEKVKKLEAEIKEGIAIALNVTPLKEKVENLRVEMSSFGKEVNNGRL
;
A
#
# COMPACT_ATOMS: atom_id res chain seq x y z
N MET A 1 -2.39 26.72 65.23
CA MET A 1 -3.02 28.04 65.42
C MET A 1 -2.08 29.12 64.89
N GLN A 2 -2.65 30.07 64.15
CA GLN A 2 -2.21 31.45 63.87
C GLN A 2 -0.89 31.65 63.09
N ASN A 3 -0.97 32.07 61.82
CA ASN A 3 -1.16 33.44 61.29
C ASN A 3 0.05 34.35 61.49
N GLN A 4 0.69 34.73 60.39
CA GLN A 4 1.16 36.11 60.22
C GLN A 4 1.17 36.51 58.73
N ARG A 5 0.49 37.63 58.48
CA ARG A 5 0.32 38.33 57.21
C ARG A 5 1.65 38.96 56.78
N CYS A 6 1.92 38.99 55.47
CA CYS A 6 2.76 40.04 54.89
C CYS A 6 2.00 40.70 53.73
N SER A 7 1.73 41.99 53.92
CA SER A 7 1.11 42.91 52.98
C SER A 7 2.19 43.44 52.03
N LEU A 8 2.10 43.12 50.74
CA LEU A 8 2.91 43.74 49.70
C LEU A 8 2.18 44.98 49.15
N ARG A 9 2.69 46.16 49.47
CA ARG A 9 2.45 47.40 48.72
C ARG A 9 3.63 47.58 47.76
N PHE A 10 3.33 47.56 46.46
CA PHE A 10 4.23 48.01 45.41
C PHE A 10 4.13 49.54 45.29
N ASN A 11 5.28 50.22 45.29
CA ASN A 11 5.42 51.54 44.70
C ASN A 11 6.84 51.71 44.14
N CYS A 12 6.87 52.28 42.93
CA CYS A 12 7.95 52.86 42.13
C CYS A 12 9.36 52.99 42.74
N CYS A 13 10.40 52.63 41.97
CA CYS A 13 11.17 53.63 41.21
C CYS A 13 12.12 52.95 40.21
N CYS A 14 12.17 53.49 38.99
CA CYS A 14 13.08 53.11 37.91
C CYS A 14 14.46 53.73 38.13
N ILE A 15 15.55 52.97 37.92
CA ILE A 15 16.86 53.54 37.56
C ILE A 15 17.46 52.76 36.39
N CYS A 16 17.81 53.56 35.39
CA CYS A 16 18.35 53.37 34.06
C CYS A 16 19.37 52.25 33.80
N ARG A 17 19.27 51.67 32.59
CA ARG A 17 20.43 51.32 31.76
C ARG A 17 20.17 51.84 30.34
N GLU A 18 20.61 53.06 30.11
CA GLU A 18 20.79 53.68 28.80
C GLU A 18 21.93 52.96 28.06
N GLU A 19 21.75 52.68 26.77
CA GLU A 19 22.53 53.31 25.71
C GLU A 19 22.16 52.73 24.33
N ASN A 20 22.00 53.67 23.38
CA ASN A 20 21.94 53.49 21.91
C ASN A 20 20.58 53.15 21.26
N LEU A 21 19.64 54.09 21.39
CA LEU A 21 18.61 54.37 20.37
C LEU A 21 18.39 55.90 20.27
N ASN A 22 19.42 56.63 19.83
CA ASN A 22 19.28 58.03 19.45
C ASN A 22 19.18 58.17 17.93
N LYS A 23 17.96 58.46 17.46
CA LYS A 23 17.53 59.18 16.24
C LYS A 23 16.09 58.72 15.94
N THR A 24 15.01 59.49 16.02
CA THR A 24 14.76 60.92 16.20
C THR A 24 13.26 61.03 16.55
N GLU A 25 12.89 61.24 17.80
CA GLU A 25 11.54 61.70 18.15
C GLU A 25 11.66 63.15 18.58
N ASN A 26 11.13 64.05 17.76
CA ASN A 26 11.04 65.47 18.06
C ASN A 26 9.80 65.70 18.93
N PRO A 27 9.94 66.04 20.23
CA PRO A 27 8.82 66.18 21.17
C PRO A 27 7.85 67.34 20.82
N ASN A 28 8.25 68.24 19.92
CA ASN A 28 7.38 69.34 19.46
C ASN A 28 6.26 68.87 18.53
N SER A 29 6.41 67.73 17.85
CA SER A 29 5.46 67.28 16.81
C SER A 29 4.11 66.82 17.36
N GLN A 30 4.08 66.26 18.58
CA GLN A 30 2.84 65.79 19.20
C GLN A 30 2.01 66.95 19.77
N GLN A 31 2.67 67.99 20.31
CA GLN A 31 1.99 69.19 20.78
C GLN A 31 1.43 70.02 19.61
N GLU A 32 2.13 70.08 18.47
CA GLU A 32 1.65 70.76 17.27
C GLU A 32 0.37 70.14 16.71
N LEU A 33 0.27 68.80 16.62
CA LEU A 33 -0.94 68.12 16.13
C LEU A 33 -2.16 68.34 17.04
N THR A 34 -1.93 68.51 18.33
CA THR A 34 -3.01 68.70 19.32
C THR A 34 -3.60 70.12 19.27
N ARG A 35 -2.86 71.09 18.71
CA ARG A 35 -3.29 72.49 18.56
C ARG A 35 -3.98 72.81 17.23
N MET A 36 -4.07 71.85 16.32
CA MET A 36 -4.66 72.05 14.99
C MET A 36 -6.15 71.73 14.95
N ASP A 37 -6.91 72.50 14.16
CA ASP A 37 -8.31 72.21 13.87
C ASP A 37 -8.46 70.96 12.98
N LYS A 38 -9.64 70.32 13.02
CA LYS A 38 -9.91 69.04 12.32
C LYS A 38 -9.57 69.08 10.82
N GLU A 39 -9.85 70.19 10.16
CA GLU A 39 -9.59 70.35 8.71
C GLU A 39 -8.09 70.53 8.42
N ALA A 40 -7.35 71.18 9.32
CA ALA A 40 -5.90 71.30 9.23
C ALA A 40 -5.23 69.94 9.49
N LEU A 41 -5.74 69.15 10.45
CA LEU A 41 -5.31 67.77 10.71
C LEU A 41 -5.48 66.86 9.49
N LEU A 42 -6.60 66.97 8.77
CA LEU A 42 -6.86 66.18 7.56
C LEU A 42 -5.90 66.56 6.42
N ARG A 43 -5.64 67.85 6.21
CA ARG A 43 -4.66 68.31 5.22
C ARG A 43 -3.24 67.88 5.59
N HIS A 44 -2.87 67.98 6.86
CA HIS A 44 -1.58 67.54 7.37
C HIS A 44 -1.40 66.01 7.19
N ARG A 45 -2.46 65.23 7.44
CA ARG A 45 -2.48 63.79 7.16
C ARG A 45 -2.27 63.50 5.67
N MET A 46 -3.01 64.17 4.78
CA MET A 46 -2.83 64.03 3.33
C MET A 46 -1.41 64.36 2.88
N LEU A 47 -0.83 65.46 3.38
CA LEU A 47 0.52 65.87 3.02
C LEU A 47 1.56 64.88 3.56
N LYS A 48 1.41 64.36 4.78
CA LYS A 48 2.29 63.31 5.32
C LYS A 48 2.30 62.06 4.45
N PHE A 49 1.13 61.60 3.99
CA PHE A 49 1.05 60.44 3.09
C PHE A 49 1.62 60.74 1.70
N ARG A 50 1.51 61.98 1.20
CA ARG A 50 2.22 62.41 -0.02
C ARG A 50 3.74 62.43 0.18
N SER A 51 4.24 62.93 1.29
CA SER A 51 5.68 62.95 1.59
C SER A 51 6.26 61.53 1.72
N ILE A 52 5.50 60.60 2.31
CA ILE A 52 5.87 59.17 2.36
C ILE A 52 5.82 58.54 0.97
N GLY A 53 4.88 58.94 0.12
CA GLY A 53 4.69 58.43 -1.25
C GLY A 53 5.62 58.99 -2.33
N VAL A 54 6.44 60.00 -2.04
CA VAL A 54 7.40 60.59 -3.01
C VAL A 54 8.85 60.10 -2.77
N GLY A 55 9.07 59.25 -1.76
CA GLY A 55 10.39 58.69 -1.42
C GLY A 55 10.44 57.22 -1.03
N GLY A 56 9.31 56.49 -1.08
CA GLY A 56 9.26 55.06 -0.73
C GLY A 56 8.43 54.29 -1.76
N PHE A 57 9.05 53.28 -2.37
CA PHE A 57 8.58 52.47 -3.50
C PHE A 57 8.79 53.09 -4.89
N ARG A 58 9.89 52.71 -5.55
CA ARG A 58 9.96 52.61 -7.01
C ARG A 58 9.31 51.28 -7.40
N GLU A 59 8.16 51.34 -8.04
CA GLU A 59 7.59 50.18 -8.75
C GLU A 59 8.59 49.76 -9.85
N GLY A 60 9.32 48.66 -9.64
CA GLY A 60 10.27 48.14 -10.64
C GLY A 60 11.50 47.39 -10.11
N SER A 61 11.77 47.39 -8.80
CA SER A 61 12.77 46.50 -8.21
C SER A 61 12.11 45.62 -7.15
N GLU A 62 12.08 44.32 -7.43
CA GLU A 62 11.57 43.27 -6.55
C GLU A 62 12.46 43.19 -5.30
N VAL A 63 12.10 43.98 -4.29
CA VAL A 63 12.66 43.85 -2.94
C VAL A 63 11.58 43.16 -2.12
N GLU A 64 11.72 41.85 -1.97
CA GLU A 64 10.89 41.09 -1.05
C GLU A 64 11.06 41.66 0.37
N PRO A 65 9.97 42.07 1.04
CA PRO A 65 10.08 42.52 2.41
C PRO A 65 10.48 41.35 3.31
N GLU A 66 11.59 41.48 4.05
CA GLU A 66 11.95 40.55 5.13
C GLU A 66 10.82 40.50 6.17
N ARG A 67 9.95 39.51 6.05
CA ARG A 67 8.90 39.24 7.03
C ARG A 67 9.51 38.63 8.29
N LYS A 68 9.99 39.47 9.20
CA LYS A 68 10.33 39.06 10.58
C LYS A 68 9.04 38.67 11.33
N ARG A 69 8.64 37.40 11.25
CA ARG A 69 7.55 36.82 12.04
C ARG A 69 8.06 36.47 13.44
N ASN A 70 8.02 37.41 14.37
CA ASN A 70 8.12 37.11 15.80
C ASN A 70 6.74 36.72 16.35
N MET A 71 6.14 35.64 15.82
CA MET A 71 4.97 35.04 16.44
C MET A 71 5.45 33.97 17.41
N LYS A 72 5.12 34.10 18.70
CA LYS A 72 5.30 32.99 19.66
C LYS A 72 4.50 31.79 19.15
N LEU A 73 5.10 30.60 19.13
CA LEU A 73 4.30 29.38 19.02
C LEU A 73 3.33 29.36 20.19
N SER A 74 2.03 29.25 19.92
CA SER A 74 1.07 28.92 20.96
C SER A 74 1.38 27.49 21.43
N GLU A 75 1.90 27.34 22.64
CA GLU A 75 1.96 26.08 23.37
C GLU A 75 0.54 25.62 23.70
N VAL A 76 -0.19 25.17 22.69
CA VAL A 76 -1.32 24.27 22.90
C VAL A 76 -0.75 22.90 22.60
N ASN A 77 -0.87 21.99 23.56
CA ASN A 77 -0.61 20.55 23.42
C ASN A 77 -1.53 19.95 22.35
N ALA A 78 -1.36 20.36 21.09
CA ALA A 78 -1.91 19.70 19.94
C ALA A 78 -0.89 18.61 19.56
N PRO A 79 -1.29 17.33 19.55
CA PRO A 79 -0.44 16.28 19.01
C PRO A 79 0.00 16.67 17.61
N LYS A 80 1.28 16.48 17.27
CA LYS A 80 1.77 16.79 15.93
C LYS A 80 1.01 15.88 14.95
N VAL A 81 0.65 16.40 13.78
CA VAL A 81 -0.07 15.64 12.72
C VAL A 81 0.60 14.28 12.45
N ALA A 82 1.93 14.23 12.49
CA ALA A 82 2.73 13.01 12.34
C ALA A 82 2.51 11.96 13.45
N ASP A 83 2.30 12.39 14.70
CA ASP A 83 2.12 11.47 15.84
C ASP A 83 0.82 10.67 15.68
N ILE A 84 -0.24 11.32 15.19
CA ILE A 84 -1.55 10.70 15.00
C ILE A 84 -1.60 9.83 13.76
N GLU A 85 -0.95 10.24 12.66
CA GLU A 85 -0.78 9.37 11.49
C GLU A 85 -0.08 8.07 11.86
N SER A 86 0.97 8.13 12.69
CA SER A 86 1.69 6.95 13.15
C SER A 86 0.85 6.05 14.07
N ASP A 87 0.13 6.62 15.03
CA ASP A 87 -0.78 5.88 15.92
C ASP A 87 -1.92 5.19 15.15
N ILE A 88 -2.35 5.81 14.06
CA ILE A 88 -3.37 5.30 13.14
C ILE A 88 -2.83 4.15 12.29
N GLU A 89 -1.63 4.29 11.72
CA GLU A 89 -0.97 3.23 10.95
C GLU A 89 -0.72 1.99 11.81
N ASP A 90 -0.30 2.22 13.06
CA ASP A 90 -0.14 1.18 14.08
C ASP A 90 -1.45 0.46 14.38
N LEU A 91 -2.57 1.19 14.45
CA LEU A 91 -3.89 0.59 14.65
C LEU A 91 -4.29 -0.29 13.46
N ARG A 92 -4.03 0.17 12.22
CA ARG A 92 -4.28 -0.63 11.01
C ARG A 92 -3.49 -1.92 11.04
N LYS A 93 -2.18 -1.83 11.31
CA LYS A 93 -1.28 -2.98 11.40
C LYS A 93 -1.75 -3.96 12.47
N LYS A 94 -2.10 -3.47 13.66
CA LYS A 94 -2.62 -4.30 14.76
C LYS A 94 -3.92 -5.02 14.40
N ILE A 95 -4.84 -4.38 13.68
CA ILE A 95 -6.09 -5.03 13.25
C ILE A 95 -5.81 -6.12 12.21
N LEU A 96 -4.90 -5.87 11.26
CA LEU A 96 -4.54 -6.83 10.23
C LEU A 96 -3.76 -8.04 10.77
N GLU A 97 -2.83 -7.81 11.69
CA GLU A 97 -1.99 -8.87 12.28
C GLU A 97 -2.71 -9.65 13.40
N ALA A 98 -3.75 -9.07 14.00
CA ALA A 98 -4.55 -9.77 15.01
C ALA A 98 -5.18 -11.05 14.44
N LYS A 99 -4.91 -12.17 15.12
CA LYS A 99 -5.62 -13.44 14.94
C LYS A 99 -6.91 -13.38 15.74
N GLY A 100 -8.01 -13.05 15.07
CA GLY A 100 -9.34 -12.93 15.69
C GLY A 100 -9.83 -11.48 15.81
N PRO A 101 -10.95 -11.27 16.53
CA PRO A 101 -11.54 -9.95 16.75
C PRO A 101 -10.54 -8.97 17.39
N PRO A 102 -10.72 -7.65 17.18
CA PRO A 102 -9.85 -6.65 17.79
C PRO A 102 -9.82 -6.81 19.32
N GLY A 103 -8.62 -7.00 19.86
CA GLY A 103 -8.42 -7.15 21.31
C GLY A 103 -8.82 -5.88 22.10
N PRO A 104 -8.97 -5.98 23.43
CA PRO A 104 -9.49 -4.90 24.27
C PRO A 104 -8.69 -3.59 24.16
N ILE A 105 -7.39 -3.68 23.93
CA ILE A 105 -6.48 -2.54 23.76
C ILE A 105 -6.78 -1.78 22.45
N THR A 106 -7.04 -2.50 21.37
CA THR A 106 -7.38 -1.91 20.05
C THR A 106 -8.74 -1.22 20.13
N SER A 107 -9.73 -1.87 20.75
CA SER A 107 -11.06 -1.30 20.97
C SER A 107 -11.03 -0.04 21.84
N GLN A 108 -10.17 0.02 22.85
CA GLN A 108 -9.99 1.21 23.67
C GLN A 108 -9.38 2.38 22.88
N LYS A 109 -8.35 2.12 22.05
CA LYS A 109 -7.78 3.15 21.18
C LYS A 109 -8.80 3.67 20.14
N ILE A 110 -9.66 2.80 19.60
CA ILE A 110 -10.75 3.21 18.70
C ILE A 110 -11.76 4.11 19.41
N LYS A 111 -12.16 3.76 20.65
CA LYS A 111 -13.06 4.61 21.45
C LYS A 111 -12.47 6.00 21.69
N LYS A 112 -11.18 6.09 22.02
CA LYS A 112 -10.50 7.39 22.16
C LYS A 112 -10.53 8.19 20.86
N LEU A 113 -10.30 7.54 19.71
CA LEU A 113 -10.41 8.20 18.40
C LEU A 113 -11.85 8.68 18.09
N GLN A 114 -12.86 7.95 18.54
CA GLN A 114 -14.26 8.37 18.42
C GLN A 114 -14.56 9.58 19.30
N GLU A 115 -14.13 9.57 20.56
CA GLU A 115 -14.30 10.69 21.49
C GLU A 115 -13.61 11.97 20.96
N ASP A 116 -12.37 11.86 20.46
CA ASP A 116 -11.65 12.97 19.86
C ASP A 116 -12.36 13.50 18.59
N LEU A 117 -12.89 12.58 17.78
CA LEU A 117 -13.66 12.94 16.59
C LEU A 117 -14.94 13.69 16.97
N ASP A 118 -15.69 13.23 17.97
CA ASP A 118 -16.92 13.85 18.43
C ASP A 118 -16.67 15.27 18.97
N GLN A 119 -15.56 15.47 19.69
CA GLN A 119 -15.15 16.80 20.14
C GLN A 119 -14.83 17.73 18.97
N GLU A 120 -14.13 17.23 17.96
CA GLU A 120 -13.79 18.01 16.76
C GLU A 120 -14.99 18.28 15.87
N MET A 121 -15.88 17.31 15.71
CA MET A 121 -17.17 17.48 15.04
C MET A 121 -17.99 18.56 15.75
N THR A 122 -18.06 18.54 17.07
CA THR A 122 -18.75 19.57 17.86
C THR A 122 -18.15 20.96 17.61
N LYS A 123 -16.81 21.09 17.70
CA LYS A 123 -16.10 22.35 17.37
C LYS A 123 -16.39 22.80 15.93
N ALA A 124 -16.43 21.87 14.98
CA ALA A 124 -16.75 22.16 13.59
C ALA A 124 -18.19 22.64 13.42
N PHE A 125 -19.17 21.96 14.04
CA PHE A 125 -20.57 22.39 14.02
C PHE A 125 -20.78 23.76 14.65
N THR A 126 -20.11 24.06 15.76
CA THR A 126 -20.12 25.40 16.38
C THR A 126 -19.52 26.44 15.44
N SER A 127 -18.34 26.16 14.87
CA SER A 127 -17.65 27.09 13.97
C SER A 127 -18.41 27.36 12.67
N MET A 128 -19.17 26.38 12.19
CA MET A 128 -20.04 26.51 11.02
C MET A 128 -21.39 27.18 11.33
N GLY A 129 -21.70 27.44 12.62
CA GLY A 129 -23.00 27.99 13.03
C GLY A 129 -24.18 27.03 12.82
N LEU A 130 -23.90 25.72 12.81
CA LEU A 130 -24.90 24.68 12.58
C LEU A 130 -25.48 24.11 13.88
N LEU A 131 -24.78 24.26 15.00
CA LEU A 131 -25.19 23.68 16.29
C LEU A 131 -26.56 24.20 16.75
N ASP A 132 -26.75 25.52 16.79
CA ASP A 132 -28.01 26.15 17.20
C ASP A 132 -29.20 25.75 16.31
N ARG A 133 -28.93 25.49 15.02
CA ARG A 133 -29.95 25.04 14.05
C ARG A 133 -30.35 23.59 14.31
N ILE A 134 -29.40 22.74 14.68
CA ILE A 134 -29.66 21.34 15.07
C ILE A 134 -30.46 21.31 16.37
N GLU A 135 -30.10 22.13 17.36
CA GLU A 135 -30.86 22.24 18.63
C GLU A 135 -32.29 22.73 18.39
N SER A 136 -32.47 23.73 17.53
CA SER A 136 -33.80 24.21 17.15
C SER A 136 -34.63 23.11 16.48
N LEU A 137 -34.02 22.33 15.58
CA LEU A 137 -34.68 21.20 14.91
C LEU A 137 -35.05 20.08 15.90
N ASN A 138 -34.18 19.79 16.89
CA ASN A 138 -34.46 18.82 17.94
C ASN A 138 -35.63 19.25 18.84
N LEU A 139 -35.72 20.55 19.16
CA LEU A 139 -36.84 21.10 19.93
C LEU A 139 -38.16 21.06 19.13
N GLU A 140 -38.12 21.34 17.83
CA GLU A 140 -39.27 21.19 16.93
C GLU A 140 -39.72 19.72 16.85
N LEU A 141 -38.78 18.77 16.77
CA LEU A 141 -39.06 17.34 16.75
C LEU A 141 -39.69 16.86 18.07
N ALA A 142 -39.15 17.31 19.22
CA ALA A 142 -39.66 16.96 20.54
C ALA A 142 -41.05 17.54 20.84
N ARG A 143 -41.43 18.65 20.19
CA ARG A 143 -42.77 19.24 20.28
C ARG A 143 -43.80 18.56 19.39
N SER A 144 -43.39 17.66 18.49
CA SER A 144 -44.28 16.97 17.59
C SER A 144 -45.11 15.90 18.33
N PRO A 145 -46.46 15.89 18.21
CA PRO A 145 -47.33 14.94 18.89
C PRO A 145 -47.10 13.47 18.53
N ASN A 146 -46.47 13.18 17.38
CA ASN A 146 -46.17 11.82 16.92
C ASN A 146 -44.76 11.77 16.27
N PRO A 147 -43.69 11.43 17.01
CA PRO A 147 -42.32 11.45 16.51
C PRO A 147 -42.06 10.49 15.34
N ASP A 148 -42.75 9.34 15.31
CA ASP A 148 -42.54 8.30 14.28
C ASP A 148 -43.33 8.55 12.99
N GLN A 149 -44.43 9.30 13.07
CA GLN A 149 -45.30 9.62 11.93
C GLN A 149 -45.02 11.03 11.36
N ALA A 150 -44.34 11.88 12.14
CA ALA A 150 -43.99 13.26 11.80
C ALA A 150 -42.55 13.43 11.32
N LEU A 151 -42.09 12.58 10.41
CA LEU A 151 -41.16 13.03 9.38
C LEU A 151 -41.92 13.99 8.44
N ASN A 152 -42.36 15.11 8.99
CA ASN A 152 -42.97 16.19 8.23
C ASN A 152 -41.94 16.56 7.17
N TYR A 153 -42.35 16.56 5.89
CA TYR A 153 -41.47 16.80 4.76
C TYR A 153 -40.58 18.04 4.99
N GLU A 154 -41.13 19.05 5.66
CA GLU A 154 -40.45 20.27 6.10
C GLU A 154 -39.29 20.03 7.08
N LEU A 155 -39.47 19.22 8.14
CA LEU A 155 -38.38 18.89 9.09
C LEU A 155 -37.27 18.09 8.40
N LYS A 156 -37.65 17.19 7.49
CA LYS A 156 -36.70 16.41 6.68
C LYS A 156 -35.90 17.31 5.73
N GLU A 157 -36.55 18.28 5.09
CA GLU A 157 -35.88 19.30 4.26
C GLU A 157 -34.92 20.15 5.09
N LYS A 158 -35.31 20.61 6.29
CA LYS A 158 -34.42 21.34 7.20
C LYS A 158 -33.19 20.51 7.60
N ALA A 159 -33.38 19.24 7.94
CA ALA A 159 -32.28 18.31 8.26
C ALA A 159 -31.36 18.08 7.05
N ASN A 160 -31.93 17.84 5.88
CA ASN A 160 -31.16 17.68 4.63
C ASN A 160 -30.34 18.92 4.31
N LYS A 161 -30.90 20.12 4.50
CA LYS A 161 -30.20 21.39 4.29
C LYS A 161 -29.00 21.53 5.23
N ILE A 162 -29.14 21.21 6.52
CA ILE A 162 -28.03 21.20 7.48
C ILE A 162 -26.92 20.23 7.03
N VAL A 163 -27.29 19.02 6.61
CA VAL A 163 -26.33 18.01 6.11
C VAL A 163 -25.62 18.48 4.84
N GLN A 164 -26.34 19.10 3.91
CA GLN A 164 -25.75 19.64 2.68
C GLN A 164 -24.80 20.81 2.97
N GLU A 165 -25.18 21.74 3.86
CA GLU A 165 -24.32 22.84 4.28
C GLU A 165 -23.04 22.33 4.96
N PHE A 166 -23.17 21.34 5.85
CA PHE A 166 -22.03 20.67 6.47
C PHE A 166 -21.10 20.05 5.43
N LYS A 167 -21.64 19.27 4.49
CA LYS A 167 -20.85 18.66 3.39
C LYS A 167 -20.17 19.73 2.52
N LYS A 168 -20.87 20.81 2.20
CA LYS A 168 -20.31 21.92 1.40
C LYS A 168 -19.18 22.63 2.13
N ASN A 169 -19.30 22.84 3.44
CA ASN A 169 -18.25 23.45 4.25
C ASN A 169 -17.06 22.51 4.45
N LEU A 170 -17.31 21.20 4.61
CA LEU A 170 -16.26 20.20 4.55
C LEU A 170 -15.63 20.09 3.16
N ALA A 171 -16.33 20.35 2.06
CA ALA A 171 -15.73 20.27 0.73
C ALA A 171 -14.71 21.40 0.46
N ARG A 172 -14.70 22.47 1.27
CA ARG A 172 -13.76 23.59 1.08
C ARG A 172 -12.32 23.14 1.29
N PRO A 173 -11.39 23.46 0.37
CA PRO A 173 -9.97 23.17 0.55
C PRO A 173 -9.40 23.90 1.77
N GLY A 174 -8.50 23.26 2.52
CA GLY A 174 -7.81 23.86 3.67
C GLY A 174 -8.60 23.86 4.99
N ASP A 175 -9.91 24.09 4.96
CA ASP A 175 -10.74 24.07 6.16
C ASP A 175 -11.00 22.64 6.67
N TYR A 176 -11.01 22.47 8.01
CA TYR A 176 -11.30 21.21 8.70
C TYR A 176 -10.53 19.99 8.17
N LEU A 177 -9.33 20.21 7.61
CA LEU A 177 -8.49 19.17 7.00
C LEU A 177 -8.26 18.00 7.97
N TRP A 178 -8.01 18.36 9.21
CA TRP A 178 -7.81 17.44 10.31
C TRP A 178 -9.03 16.54 10.58
N LEU A 179 -10.23 17.14 10.63
CA LEU A 179 -11.48 16.41 10.82
C LEU A 179 -11.73 15.42 9.67
N LYS A 180 -11.45 15.82 8.43
CA LYS A 180 -11.56 14.95 7.25
C LYS A 180 -10.64 13.75 7.35
N GLN A 181 -9.40 13.98 7.77
CA GLN A 181 -8.40 12.92 7.94
C GLN A 181 -8.83 11.90 9.01
N LYS A 182 -9.34 12.37 10.14
CA LYS A 182 -9.88 11.50 11.20
C LYS A 182 -11.11 10.71 10.73
N LEU A 183 -12.05 11.35 10.02
CA LEU A 183 -13.24 10.69 9.46
C LEU A 183 -12.87 9.59 8.47
N GLN A 184 -11.98 9.89 7.51
CA GLN A 184 -11.52 8.91 6.52
C GLN A 184 -10.84 7.73 7.20
N THR A 185 -10.03 8.01 8.22
CA THR A 185 -9.35 6.97 8.99
C THR A 185 -10.32 6.08 9.73
N LEU A 186 -11.26 6.67 10.49
CA LEU A 186 -12.23 5.91 11.27
C LEU A 186 -13.08 5.03 10.34
N SER A 187 -13.53 5.58 9.21
CA SER A 187 -14.24 4.82 8.18
C SER A 187 -13.43 3.61 7.69
N MET A 188 -12.13 3.79 7.45
CA MET A 188 -11.28 2.68 7.02
C MET A 188 -11.08 1.64 8.12
N VAL A 189 -10.87 2.08 9.37
CA VAL A 189 -10.75 1.19 10.54
C VAL A 189 -12.04 0.38 10.74
N SER A 190 -13.21 1.01 10.67
CA SER A 190 -14.51 0.34 10.73
C SER A 190 -14.65 -0.73 9.63
N ARG A 191 -14.28 -0.39 8.39
CA ARG A 191 -14.29 -1.35 7.28
C ARG A 191 -13.37 -2.55 7.52
N LEU A 192 -12.19 -2.32 8.09
CA LEU A 192 -11.25 -3.41 8.42
C LEU A 192 -11.80 -4.34 9.50
N ILE A 193 -12.47 -3.80 10.51
CA ILE A 193 -13.13 -4.58 11.56
C ILE A 193 -14.23 -5.45 10.96
N GLU A 194 -15.10 -4.88 10.14
CA GLU A 194 -16.16 -5.64 9.45
C GLU A 194 -15.60 -6.78 8.59
N LEU A 195 -14.52 -6.52 7.84
CA LEU A 195 -13.85 -7.55 7.04
C LEU A 195 -13.26 -8.66 7.90
N LYS A 196 -12.65 -8.32 9.04
CA LYS A 196 -12.12 -9.29 10.00
C LYS A 196 -13.23 -10.14 10.62
N GLU A 197 -14.33 -9.53 11.02
CA GLU A 197 -15.49 -10.26 11.54
C GLU A 197 -16.10 -11.20 10.50
N ARG A 198 -16.25 -10.74 9.25
CA ARG A 198 -16.70 -11.59 8.15
C ARG A 198 -15.71 -12.72 7.87
N SER A 199 -14.41 -12.44 7.90
CA SER A 199 -13.37 -13.46 7.72
C SER A 199 -13.42 -14.53 8.82
N GLU A 200 -13.59 -14.16 10.08
CA GLU A 200 -13.70 -15.13 11.18
C GLU A 200 -15.02 -15.92 11.10
N LYS A 201 -16.13 -15.29 10.71
CA LYS A 201 -17.40 -15.99 10.42
C LYS A 201 -17.26 -16.97 9.25
N LEU A 202 -16.58 -16.59 8.17
CA LEU A 202 -16.30 -17.48 7.04
C LEU A 202 -15.38 -18.62 7.45
N LYS A 203 -14.35 -18.34 8.26
CA LYS A 203 -13.43 -19.36 8.77
C LYS A 203 -14.15 -20.37 9.67
N SER A 204 -15.06 -19.93 10.54
CA SER A 204 -15.86 -20.85 11.35
C SER A 204 -16.86 -21.64 10.51
N GLN A 205 -17.53 -21.01 9.53
CA GLN A 205 -18.41 -21.70 8.59
C GLN A 205 -17.67 -22.74 7.74
N VAL A 206 -16.47 -22.42 7.25
CA VAL A 206 -15.61 -23.34 6.50
C VAL A 206 -15.17 -24.49 7.39
N ASN A 207 -14.69 -24.22 8.61
CA ASN A 207 -14.29 -25.26 9.56
C ASN A 207 -15.46 -26.15 9.98
N GLN A 208 -16.70 -25.64 9.99
CA GLN A 208 -17.91 -26.43 10.26
C GLN A 208 -18.35 -27.26 9.05
N LYS A 209 -18.22 -26.71 7.84
CA LYS A 209 -18.58 -27.40 6.59
C LYS A 209 -17.56 -28.43 6.16
N ILE A 210 -16.30 -28.30 6.58
CA ILE A 210 -15.26 -29.31 6.34
C ILE A 210 -15.47 -30.45 7.34
N PRO A 211 -15.86 -31.65 6.89
CA PRO A 211 -16.00 -32.81 7.76
C PRO A 211 -14.67 -33.14 8.44
N ALA A 212 -14.71 -33.64 9.68
CA ALA A 212 -13.52 -34.11 10.39
C ALA A 212 -12.74 -35.17 9.58
N GLU A 213 -13.47 -35.93 8.75
CA GLU A 213 -12.92 -36.90 7.81
C GLU A 213 -12.01 -36.28 6.74
N VAL A 214 -12.37 -35.10 6.19
CA VAL A 214 -11.52 -34.37 5.24
C VAL A 214 -10.22 -33.92 5.88
N LYS A 215 -10.29 -33.45 7.13
CA LYS A 215 -9.12 -33.01 7.88
C LYS A 215 -8.16 -34.18 8.14
N ALA A 216 -8.68 -35.33 8.55
CA ALA A 216 -7.90 -36.54 8.76
C ALA A 216 -7.23 -37.03 7.47
N LYS A 217 -7.94 -37.04 6.33
CA LYS A 217 -7.38 -37.44 5.02
C LYS A 217 -6.36 -36.44 4.49
N MET A 218 -6.57 -35.13 4.70
CA MET A 218 -5.58 -34.10 4.35
C MET A 218 -4.29 -34.24 5.17
N ASP A 219 -4.39 -34.55 6.47
CA ASP A 219 -3.23 -34.78 7.34
C ASP A 219 -2.47 -36.07 6.95
N LEU A 220 -3.17 -37.12 6.52
CA LEU A 220 -2.57 -38.32 5.95
C LEU A 220 -1.77 -38.01 4.67
N LEU A 221 -2.36 -37.26 3.74
CA LEU A 221 -1.67 -36.81 2.51
C LEU A 221 -0.45 -35.94 2.81
N LYS A 222 -0.54 -35.06 3.83
CA LYS A 222 0.59 -34.22 4.25
C LYS A 222 1.74 -35.06 4.82
N LYS A 223 1.44 -36.02 5.68
CA LYS A 223 2.43 -36.96 6.23
C LYS A 223 3.08 -37.82 5.14
N ALA A 224 2.29 -38.30 4.17
CA ALA A 224 2.80 -39.05 3.03
C ALA A 224 3.72 -38.20 2.15
N ARG A 225 3.38 -36.92 1.92
CA ARG A 225 4.22 -35.96 1.19
C ARG A 225 5.54 -35.66 1.92
N GLU A 226 5.50 -35.49 3.23
CA GLU A 226 6.71 -35.28 4.05
C GLU A 226 7.62 -36.53 3.99
N LYS A 227 7.06 -37.74 4.03
CA LYS A 227 7.81 -38.99 3.83
C LYS A 227 8.46 -39.09 2.44
N LEU A 228 7.70 -38.77 1.37
CA LEU A 228 8.22 -38.71 -0.01
C LEU A 228 9.33 -37.68 -0.21
N SER A 229 9.35 -36.61 0.58
CA SER A 229 10.40 -35.59 0.52
C SER A 229 11.69 -35.99 1.24
N THR A 230 11.64 -37.06 2.04
CA THR A 230 12.75 -37.48 2.92
C THR A 230 13.36 -38.82 2.49
N ASP A 231 12.60 -39.67 1.80
CA ASP A 231 13.03 -41.00 1.36
C ASP A 231 12.87 -41.17 -0.16
N ASN A 232 13.95 -41.53 -0.86
CA ASN A 232 13.97 -41.68 -2.33
C ASN A 232 13.34 -43.00 -2.83
N GLN A 233 12.81 -43.84 -1.93
CA GLN A 233 12.06 -45.04 -2.30
C GLN A 233 10.55 -44.80 -2.11
N VAL A 234 9.86 -44.66 -3.24
CA VAL A 234 8.40 -44.69 -3.28
C VAL A 234 7.98 -46.15 -3.15
N ASP A 235 7.49 -46.53 -1.97
CA ASP A 235 6.84 -47.82 -1.77
C ASP A 235 5.53 -47.84 -2.58
N GLU A 236 5.34 -48.83 -3.44
CA GLU A 236 4.20 -48.92 -4.37
C GLU A 236 2.86 -48.93 -3.61
N ASN A 237 2.87 -49.51 -2.41
CA ASN A 237 1.74 -49.55 -1.49
C ASN A 237 1.37 -48.15 -0.93
N LEU A 238 2.35 -47.28 -0.66
CA LEU A 238 2.11 -45.90 -0.24
C LEU A 238 1.50 -45.05 -1.36
N SER A 239 1.89 -45.32 -2.61
CA SER A 239 1.33 -44.64 -3.79
C SER A 239 -0.14 -45.01 -3.99
N GLU A 240 -0.50 -46.28 -3.82
CA GLU A 240 -1.89 -46.75 -3.89
C GLU A 240 -2.77 -46.21 -2.76
N GLU A 241 -2.28 -46.18 -1.52
CA GLU A 241 -2.97 -45.55 -0.38
C GLU A 241 -3.21 -44.06 -0.62
N LEU A 242 -2.26 -43.36 -1.23
CA LEU A 242 -2.33 -41.93 -1.53
C LEU A 242 -3.37 -41.63 -2.62
N GLU A 243 -3.39 -42.41 -3.71
CA GLU A 243 -4.42 -42.27 -4.75
C GLU A 243 -5.81 -42.65 -4.24
N ARG A 244 -5.92 -43.61 -3.31
CA ARG A 244 -7.19 -43.95 -2.64
C ARG A 244 -7.67 -42.81 -1.74
N ALA A 245 -6.81 -42.29 -0.88
CA ALA A 245 -7.11 -41.15 -0.01
C ALA A 245 -7.51 -39.89 -0.80
N LYS A 246 -6.92 -39.67 -1.97
CA LYS A 246 -7.25 -38.58 -2.89
C LYS A 246 -8.62 -38.73 -3.54
N LYS A 247 -8.96 -39.94 -4.02
CA LYS A 247 -10.31 -40.23 -4.58
C LYS A 247 -11.40 -40.09 -3.53
N GLU A 248 -11.18 -40.64 -2.34
CA GLU A 248 -12.13 -40.53 -1.24
C GLU A 248 -12.28 -39.08 -0.75
N LEU A 249 -11.20 -38.29 -0.75
CA LEU A 249 -11.26 -36.86 -0.44
C LEU A 249 -12.10 -36.09 -1.48
N GLU A 250 -11.96 -36.43 -2.76
CA GLU A 250 -12.78 -35.83 -3.83
C GLU A 250 -14.27 -36.15 -3.64
N GLU A 251 -14.60 -37.38 -3.26
CA GLU A 251 -15.97 -37.81 -3.00
C GLU A 251 -16.60 -37.11 -1.79
N VAL A 252 -15.85 -36.99 -0.68
CA VAL A 252 -16.31 -36.29 0.53
C VAL A 252 -16.48 -34.77 0.29
N LEU A 253 -15.64 -34.17 -0.55
CA LEU A 253 -15.80 -32.76 -0.94
C LEU A 253 -17.03 -32.55 -1.84
N ARG A 254 -17.26 -33.46 -2.80
CA ARG A 254 -18.47 -33.44 -3.65
C ARG A 254 -19.75 -33.62 -2.84
N SER A 255 -19.77 -34.53 -1.86
CA SER A 255 -20.94 -34.75 -1.00
C SER A 255 -21.25 -33.56 -0.09
N ALA A 256 -20.25 -32.74 0.24
CA ALA A 256 -20.42 -31.48 0.96
C ALA A 256 -20.87 -30.29 0.07
N ASN A 257 -21.23 -30.53 -1.20
CA ASN A 257 -21.49 -29.50 -2.21
C ASN A 257 -20.34 -28.49 -2.39
N LEU A 258 -19.10 -28.93 -2.12
CA LEU A 258 -17.90 -28.13 -2.35
C LEU A 258 -17.29 -28.56 -3.69
N GLU A 259 -17.24 -27.63 -4.64
CA GLU A 259 -16.55 -27.85 -5.90
C GLU A 259 -15.04 -27.66 -5.69
N VAL A 260 -14.24 -28.65 -6.09
CA VAL A 260 -12.78 -28.51 -6.14
C VAL A 260 -12.41 -27.65 -7.34
N ILE A 261 -12.55 -26.33 -7.19
CA ILE A 261 -12.06 -25.36 -8.16
C ILE A 261 -10.53 -25.36 -8.03
N GLY A 262 -9.86 -26.14 -8.88
CA GLY A 262 -8.41 -26.31 -8.80
C GLY A 262 -7.89 -27.71 -9.04
N LEU A 263 -8.72 -28.70 -9.40
CA LEU A 263 -8.25 -29.81 -10.22
C LEU A 263 -8.08 -29.33 -11.66
N VAL A 264 -7.24 -28.31 -11.84
CA VAL A 264 -6.34 -28.34 -12.98
C VAL A 264 -5.48 -29.58 -12.70
N LYS A 265 -5.99 -30.76 -13.09
CA LYS A 265 -5.11 -31.78 -13.69
C LYS A 265 -4.15 -30.93 -14.50
N LYS A 266 -2.84 -31.01 -14.26
CA LYS A 266 -1.87 -30.44 -15.19
C LYS A 266 -2.17 -31.04 -16.58
N LYS A 267 -3.19 -30.54 -17.27
CA LYS A 267 -3.16 -30.31 -18.69
C LYS A 267 -1.95 -29.42 -18.76
N ASN A 268 -0.87 -30.05 -19.19
CA ASN A 268 0.28 -29.41 -19.80
C ASN A 268 -0.12 -27.99 -20.14
N ILE A 269 0.55 -27.01 -19.52
CA ILE A 269 0.59 -25.64 -20.03
C ILE A 269 0.79 -25.85 -21.52
N THR A 270 -0.30 -25.73 -22.28
CA THR A 270 -0.27 -26.17 -23.65
C THR A 270 0.46 -25.03 -24.30
N THR A 271 1.77 -25.21 -24.45
CA THR A 271 2.54 -24.53 -25.48
C THR A 271 1.61 -24.46 -26.68
N PRO A 272 1.30 -23.25 -27.19
CA PRO A 272 0.48 -23.06 -28.37
C PRO A 272 0.75 -24.17 -29.40
N PRO A 273 -0.29 -24.72 -30.06
CA PRO A 273 -0.11 -25.82 -31.02
C PRO A 273 1.03 -25.56 -32.00
N GLU A 274 1.17 -24.31 -32.42
CA GLU A 274 2.24 -23.80 -33.28
C GLU A 274 3.64 -23.90 -32.65
N LEU A 275 3.81 -23.54 -31.37
CA LEU A 275 5.08 -23.72 -30.65
C LEU A 275 5.41 -25.20 -30.42
N LYS A 276 4.39 -26.03 -30.17
CA LYS A 276 4.58 -27.47 -30.02
C LYS A 276 5.07 -28.12 -31.31
N GLU A 277 4.50 -27.74 -32.45
CA GLU A 277 4.94 -28.21 -33.77
C GLU A 277 6.38 -27.77 -34.08
N LYS A 278 6.75 -26.51 -33.80
CA LYS A 278 8.13 -26.04 -33.99
C LYS A 278 9.14 -26.79 -33.11
N ILE A 279 8.79 -27.14 -31.87
CA ILE A 279 9.65 -27.93 -30.98
C ILE A 279 9.84 -29.36 -31.53
N VAL A 280 8.76 -30.00 -31.99
CA VAL A 280 8.85 -31.35 -32.58
C VAL A 280 9.69 -31.33 -33.85
N HIS A 281 9.52 -30.31 -34.70
CA HIS A 281 10.31 -30.14 -35.92
C HIS A 281 11.79 -29.92 -35.60
N LEU A 282 12.11 -29.05 -34.63
CA LEU A 282 13.49 -28.82 -34.19
C LEU A 282 14.13 -30.09 -33.61
N ASN A 283 13.41 -30.85 -32.79
CA ASN A 283 13.93 -32.10 -32.23
C ASN A 283 14.23 -33.12 -33.34
N ARG A 284 13.39 -33.17 -34.38
CA ARG A 284 13.65 -33.99 -35.56
C ARG A 284 14.90 -33.52 -36.30
N ASP A 285 15.02 -32.22 -36.57
CA ASP A 285 16.21 -31.65 -37.24
C ASP A 285 17.50 -31.92 -36.43
N ILE A 286 17.46 -31.83 -35.09
CA ILE A 286 18.58 -32.17 -34.22
C ILE A 286 18.92 -33.66 -34.33
N THR A 287 17.92 -34.53 -34.32
CA THR A 287 18.13 -35.99 -34.42
C THR A 287 18.74 -36.36 -35.76
N GLU A 288 18.22 -35.80 -36.86
CA GLU A 288 18.74 -36.02 -38.21
C GLU A 288 20.19 -35.54 -38.34
N GLU A 289 20.56 -34.40 -37.74
CA GLU A 289 21.92 -33.89 -37.82
C GLU A 289 22.91 -34.70 -36.97
N ILE A 290 22.47 -35.20 -35.82
CA ILE A 290 23.24 -36.17 -35.01
C ILE A 290 23.44 -37.46 -35.80
N GLU A 291 22.39 -37.99 -36.43
CA GLU A 291 22.47 -39.21 -37.21
C GLU A 291 23.42 -39.06 -38.40
N LYS A 292 23.44 -37.92 -39.10
CA LYS A 292 24.42 -37.67 -40.16
C LYS A 292 25.84 -37.64 -39.62
N ALA A 293 26.10 -36.89 -38.55
CA ALA A 293 27.43 -36.79 -37.95
C ALA A 293 27.98 -38.14 -37.46
N VAL A 294 27.10 -39.04 -37.03
CA VAL A 294 27.46 -40.38 -36.54
C VAL A 294 27.58 -41.40 -37.67
N ASN A 295 26.62 -41.43 -38.61
CA ASN A 295 26.47 -42.52 -39.58
C ASN A 295 27.10 -42.24 -40.95
N GLU A 296 27.62 -41.03 -41.19
CA GLU A 296 28.41 -40.78 -42.40
C GLU A 296 29.62 -41.71 -42.49
N LYS A 297 30.03 -42.06 -43.72
CA LYS A 297 31.07 -43.04 -43.99
C LYS A 297 32.44 -42.67 -43.41
N GLU A 298 32.67 -41.37 -43.19
CA GLU A 298 33.83 -40.79 -42.50
C GLU A 298 33.45 -40.13 -41.15
N GLY A 299 32.23 -40.40 -40.69
CA GLY A 299 31.63 -39.87 -39.49
C GLY A 299 32.24 -40.45 -38.22
N ILE A 300 31.77 -39.91 -37.09
CA ILE A 300 32.33 -40.23 -35.76
C ILE A 300 32.15 -41.72 -35.43
N GLY A 301 31.04 -42.34 -35.87
CA GLY A 301 30.77 -43.76 -35.64
C GLY A 301 31.81 -44.69 -36.30
N GLY A 302 32.17 -44.42 -37.55
CA GLY A 302 33.20 -45.19 -38.26
C GLY A 302 34.56 -45.08 -37.58
N LYS A 303 34.98 -43.86 -37.21
CA LYS A 303 36.26 -43.63 -36.52
C LYS A 303 36.32 -44.28 -35.14
N ILE A 304 35.20 -44.37 -34.42
CA ILE A 304 35.11 -45.08 -33.14
C ILE A 304 35.31 -46.59 -33.32
N GLU A 305 34.72 -47.19 -34.35
CA GLU A 305 34.94 -48.61 -34.63
C GLU A 305 36.38 -48.90 -35.07
N GLU A 306 36.99 -48.02 -35.87
CA GLU A 306 38.43 -48.10 -36.19
C GLU A 306 39.31 -47.98 -34.95
N LEU A 307 38.99 -47.04 -34.05
CA LEU A 307 39.68 -46.89 -32.77
C LEU A 307 39.59 -48.17 -31.92
N LYS A 308 38.41 -48.78 -31.81
CA LYS A 308 38.22 -50.05 -31.08
C LYS A 308 39.08 -51.17 -31.65
N VAL A 309 39.15 -51.31 -32.97
CA VAL A 309 39.96 -52.33 -33.64
C VAL A 309 41.46 -52.10 -33.40
N GLU A 310 41.91 -50.84 -33.43
CA GLU A 310 43.33 -50.52 -33.23
C GLU A 310 43.76 -50.64 -31.77
N MET A 311 42.89 -50.26 -30.82
CA MET A 311 43.10 -50.47 -29.38
C MET A 311 43.20 -51.95 -29.00
N ALA A 312 42.54 -52.84 -29.75
CA ALA A 312 42.65 -54.29 -29.55
C ALA A 312 44.01 -54.87 -30.00
N LYS A 313 44.76 -54.13 -30.83
CA LYS A 313 46.11 -54.53 -31.29
C LYS A 313 47.21 -53.96 -30.42
N ASP A 314 47.19 -52.63 -30.18
CA ASP A 314 48.18 -51.93 -29.36
C ASP A 314 47.60 -50.63 -28.79
N TYR A 315 47.46 -50.58 -27.46
CA TYR A 315 46.87 -49.47 -26.71
C TYR A 315 47.71 -48.19 -26.75
N THR A 316 49.02 -48.28 -26.95
CA THR A 316 49.95 -47.13 -26.88
C THR A 316 50.36 -46.58 -28.25
N SER A 317 49.83 -47.17 -29.32
CA SER A 317 50.11 -46.78 -30.69
C SER A 317 49.81 -45.30 -30.95
N GLU A 318 50.72 -44.62 -31.65
CA GLU A 318 50.55 -43.23 -32.10
C GLU A 318 49.28 -43.06 -32.96
N LYS A 319 48.83 -44.14 -33.62
CA LYS A 319 47.56 -44.19 -34.38
C LYS A 319 46.32 -44.06 -33.49
N VAL A 320 46.34 -44.64 -32.28
CA VAL A 320 45.24 -44.52 -31.31
C VAL A 320 45.09 -43.06 -30.87
N LYS A 321 46.20 -42.38 -30.56
CA LYS A 321 46.19 -40.96 -30.19
C LYS A 321 45.70 -40.06 -31.32
N LYS A 322 46.08 -40.37 -32.57
CA LYS A 322 45.63 -39.63 -33.75
C LYS A 322 44.12 -39.79 -33.97
N LEU A 323 43.60 -41.02 -33.91
CA LEU A 323 42.17 -41.30 -34.01
C LEU A 323 41.37 -40.63 -32.87
N GLU A 324 41.89 -40.63 -31.65
CA GLU A 324 41.27 -39.94 -30.51
C GLU A 324 41.16 -38.42 -30.74
N ALA A 325 42.21 -37.80 -31.29
CA ALA A 325 42.20 -36.38 -31.63
C ALA A 325 41.20 -36.07 -32.76
N GLU A 326 41.17 -36.90 -33.80
CA GLU A 326 40.23 -36.75 -34.92
C GLU A 326 38.77 -36.92 -34.50
N ILE A 327 38.48 -37.83 -33.55
CA ILE A 327 37.13 -38.00 -32.99
C ILE A 327 36.74 -36.75 -32.17
N LYS A 328 37.65 -36.22 -31.35
CA LYS A 328 37.39 -35.00 -30.56
C LYS A 328 37.13 -33.79 -31.46
N GLU A 329 37.90 -33.64 -32.53
CA GLU A 329 37.71 -32.56 -33.51
C GLU A 329 36.40 -32.74 -34.29
N GLY A 330 36.08 -33.95 -34.73
CA GLY A 330 34.81 -34.26 -35.40
C GLY A 330 33.60 -33.94 -34.53
N ILE A 331 33.64 -34.27 -33.23
CA ILE A 331 32.60 -33.92 -32.26
C ILE A 331 32.50 -32.39 -32.11
N ALA A 332 33.63 -31.68 -32.02
CA ALA A 332 33.62 -30.23 -31.88
C ALA A 332 33.01 -29.53 -33.11
N ILE A 333 33.25 -30.05 -34.32
CA ILE A 333 32.65 -29.53 -35.56
C ILE A 333 31.14 -29.83 -35.57
N ALA A 334 30.74 -31.06 -35.26
CA ALA A 334 29.33 -31.48 -35.23
C ALA A 334 28.49 -30.73 -34.17
N LEU A 335 29.09 -30.30 -33.06
CA LEU A 335 28.41 -29.50 -32.04
C LEU A 335 28.30 -28.01 -32.39
N ASN A 336 29.08 -27.51 -33.36
CA ASN A 336 29.09 -26.10 -33.78
C ASN A 336 28.19 -25.81 -35.00
N VAL A 337 27.10 -26.56 -35.15
CA VAL A 337 26.11 -26.35 -36.22
C VAL A 337 25.32 -25.06 -35.95
N THR A 338 25.74 -23.98 -36.61
CA THR A 338 25.18 -22.62 -36.45
C THR A 338 23.67 -22.51 -36.75
N PRO A 339 23.09 -23.21 -37.74
CA PRO A 339 21.66 -23.08 -38.06
C PRO A 339 20.74 -23.66 -36.97
N LEU A 340 21.12 -24.77 -36.33
CA LEU A 340 20.34 -25.35 -35.23
C LEU A 340 20.39 -24.46 -33.99
N LYS A 341 21.55 -23.88 -33.71
CA LYS A 341 21.75 -22.96 -32.59
C LYS A 341 20.87 -21.71 -32.71
N GLU A 342 20.75 -21.16 -33.92
CA GLU A 342 19.86 -20.03 -34.20
C GLU A 342 18.37 -20.39 -34.01
N LYS A 343 17.93 -21.55 -34.51
CA LYS A 343 16.55 -22.05 -34.31
C LYS A 343 16.20 -22.25 -32.82
N VAL A 344 17.13 -22.76 -32.01
CA VAL A 344 16.95 -22.94 -30.56
C VAL A 344 16.80 -21.59 -29.86
N GLU A 345 17.64 -20.60 -30.19
CA GLU A 345 17.58 -19.28 -29.56
C GLU A 345 16.30 -18.53 -29.96
N ASN A 346 15.88 -18.63 -31.23
CA ASN A 346 14.60 -18.06 -31.68
C ASN A 346 13.41 -18.65 -30.92
N LEU A 347 13.37 -19.98 -30.72
CA LEU A 347 12.32 -20.61 -29.91
C LEU A 347 12.38 -20.21 -28.43
N ARG A 348 13.57 -20.00 -27.89
CA ARG A 348 13.75 -19.51 -26.52
C ARG A 348 13.17 -18.11 -26.34
N VAL A 349 13.37 -17.22 -27.33
CA VAL A 349 12.80 -15.88 -27.35
C VAL A 349 11.27 -15.96 -27.45
N GLU A 350 10.73 -16.77 -28.36
CA GLU A 350 9.27 -16.95 -28.53
C GLU A 350 8.60 -17.53 -27.28
N MET A 351 9.23 -18.48 -26.58
CA MET A 351 8.74 -19.02 -25.31
C MET A 351 8.76 -17.98 -24.18
N SER A 352 9.77 -17.10 -24.18
CA SER A 352 9.92 -16.05 -23.17
C SER A 352 8.92 -14.90 -23.37
N SER A 353 8.54 -14.59 -24.62
CA SER A 353 7.45 -13.65 -24.90
C SER A 353 6.09 -14.21 -24.52
N PHE A 354 5.84 -15.50 -24.79
CA PHE A 354 4.57 -16.15 -24.44
C PHE A 354 4.32 -16.16 -22.92
N GLY A 355 5.37 -16.39 -22.12
CA GLY A 355 5.27 -16.33 -20.65
C GLY A 355 4.96 -14.93 -20.08
N LYS A 356 5.24 -13.85 -20.83
CA LYS A 356 4.95 -12.47 -20.41
C LYS A 356 3.51 -12.05 -20.72
N GLU A 357 2.94 -12.51 -21.84
CA GLU A 357 1.54 -12.21 -22.20
C GLU A 357 0.53 -12.88 -21.27
N VAL A 358 0.82 -14.11 -20.82
CA VAL A 358 -0.04 -14.84 -19.86
C VAL A 358 -0.10 -14.17 -18.49
N ASN A 359 0.98 -13.49 -18.06
CA ASN A 359 1.02 -12.78 -16.77
C ASN A 359 0.32 -11.41 -16.79
N ASN A 360 0.09 -10.83 -17.99
CA ASN A 360 -0.54 -9.51 -18.14
C ASN A 360 -2.07 -9.57 -18.34
N GLY A 361 -2.71 -10.71 -18.11
CA GLY A 361 -4.17 -10.79 -17.97
C GLY A 361 -4.96 -10.42 -19.22
N ARG A 362 -4.49 -10.81 -20.40
CA ARG A 362 -5.29 -10.72 -21.63
C ARG A 362 -5.47 -12.09 -22.26
N LEU A 363 -6.42 -12.84 -21.71
CA LEU A 363 -7.25 -13.82 -22.40
C LEU A 363 -8.63 -13.81 -21.76
#